data_AF-A0A8I1S7J8-F1
#
_entry.id   AF-A0A8I1S7J8-F1
#
_cell.length_a   1.000
_cell.length_b   1.000
_cell.length_c   1.000
_cell.angle_alpha   90.00
_cell.angle_beta   90.00
_cell.angle_gamma   90.00
#
_symmetry.space_group_name_H-M   'P 1'
#
loop_
_entity.id
_entity.type
_entity.pdbx_description
1 polymer ?
#
loop_
_entity_poly.entity_id
_entity_poly.type
_entity_poly.pdbx_seq_one_letter_code
_entity_poly.pdbx_strand_id
1 'polypeptide(L)'
;MKAITLNTVFTRSIPATLEPETLYVSMEYRTAVHLCACACGAKVVTPLGPNDWVLSFDGKVSLRPSIGNGQQPCRSHYYIRNDHIDWLPPISTHVTEAALTRDRSIHGPAVVAPKVWWCRLWDRIRGTSVGRGWAT
;
A
#
# COMPACT_ATOMS: atom_id res chain seq x y z
N MET A 1 19.94 6.10 4.55
CA MET A 1 19.01 5.32 5.40
C MET A 1 19.77 4.18 6.06
N LYS A 2 19.29 3.64 7.18
CA LYS A 2 19.99 2.60 7.96
C LYS A 2 20.07 1.29 7.14
N ALA A 3 21.17 0.54 7.30
CA ALA A 3 21.25 -0.83 6.83
C ALA A 3 20.25 -1.70 7.61
N ILE A 4 19.44 -2.48 6.90
CA ILE A 4 18.40 -3.32 7.49
C ILE A 4 18.53 -4.72 6.91
N THR A 5 18.45 -5.70 7.79
CA THR A 5 18.35 -7.12 7.45
C THR A 5 16.99 -7.60 7.93
N LEU A 6 16.29 -8.33 7.08
CA LEU A 6 15.01 -8.94 7.38
C LEU A 6 15.22 -10.36 7.89
N ASN A 7 14.46 -10.75 8.90
CA ASN A 7 14.27 -12.16 9.22
C ASN A 7 13.18 -12.72 8.31
N THR A 8 13.50 -13.71 7.48
CA THR A 8 12.52 -14.32 6.59
C THR A 8 11.83 -15.49 7.30
N VAL A 9 10.50 -15.43 7.37
CA VAL A 9 9.66 -16.47 7.97
C VAL A 9 8.71 -17.02 6.93
N PHE A 10 8.94 -18.28 6.53
CA PHE A 10 7.98 -19.01 5.71
C PHE A 10 6.82 -19.48 6.57
N THR A 11 5.61 -19.05 6.23
CA THR A 11 4.39 -19.35 6.96
C THR A 11 3.29 -19.78 6.01
N ARG A 12 2.38 -20.61 6.48
CA ARG A 12 1.18 -20.98 5.72
C ARG A 12 0.31 -19.75 5.49
N SER A 13 0.05 -18.97 6.54
CA SER A 13 -0.78 -17.76 6.53
C SER A 13 -0.05 -16.59 7.18
N ILE A 14 -0.26 -15.39 6.64
CA ILE A 14 0.32 -14.16 7.19
C ILE A 14 -0.36 -13.84 8.54
N PRO A 15 0.40 -13.57 9.62
CA PRO A 15 -0.18 -13.25 10.92
C PRO A 15 -0.94 -11.91 10.87
N ALA A 16 -1.91 -11.75 11.78
CA ALA A 16 -2.70 -10.52 11.88
C ALA A 16 -1.84 -9.31 12.30
N THR A 17 -0.87 -9.54 13.19
CA THR A 17 0.10 -8.54 13.64
C THR A 17 1.46 -8.88 13.04
N LEU A 18 2.05 -7.91 12.34
CA LEU A 18 3.36 -8.05 11.71
C LEU A 18 4.44 -7.51 12.64
N GLU A 19 5.56 -8.21 12.70
CA GLU A 19 6.75 -7.76 13.43
C GLU A 19 7.64 -6.87 12.53
N PRO A 20 8.30 -5.86 13.11
CA PRO A 20 9.34 -5.11 12.41
C PRO A 20 10.45 -6.03 11.89
N GLU A 21 11.10 -5.60 10.80
CA GLU A 21 12.28 -6.29 10.26
C GLU A 21 12.05 -7.79 9.96
N THR A 22 10.81 -8.19 9.70
CA THR A 22 10.44 -9.58 9.39
C THR A 22 9.69 -9.64 8.06
N LEU A 23 10.13 -10.53 7.17
CA LEU A 23 9.49 -10.83 5.90
C LEU A 23 8.70 -12.14 6.02
N TYR A 24 7.38 -12.04 6.04
CA TYR A 24 6.52 -13.21 6.03
C TYR A 24 6.26 -13.63 4.59
N VAL A 25 6.57 -14.88 4.27
CA VAL A 25 6.35 -15.45 2.94
C VAL A 25 5.37 -16.60 3.03
N SER A 26 4.24 -16.50 2.31
CA SER A 26 3.33 -17.61 2.10
C SER A 26 3.39 -18.07 0.65
N MET A 27 3.90 -19.30 0.47
CA MET A 27 3.92 -19.95 -0.84
C MET A 27 2.52 -20.42 -1.26
N GLU A 28 1.68 -20.85 -0.30
CA GLU A 28 0.29 -21.28 -0.54
C GLU A 28 -0.54 -20.14 -1.14
N TYR A 29 -0.45 -18.95 -0.55
CA TYR A 29 -1.19 -17.77 -1.02
C TYR A 29 -0.39 -16.90 -2.00
N ARG A 30 0.81 -17.35 -2.40
CA ARG A 30 1.72 -16.64 -3.31
C ARG A 30 1.86 -15.16 -2.94
N THR A 31 2.25 -14.88 -1.69
CA THR A 31 2.41 -13.51 -1.21
C THR A 31 3.54 -13.40 -0.21
N ALA A 32 4.26 -12.29 -0.27
CA ALA A 32 5.18 -11.88 0.79
C ALA A 32 4.72 -10.54 1.39
N VAL A 33 4.82 -10.43 2.72
CA VAL A 33 4.30 -9.30 3.48
C VAL A 33 5.29 -8.90 4.57
N HIS A 34 5.52 -7.60 4.70
CA HIS A 34 6.34 -7.03 5.77
C HIS A 34 5.85 -5.63 6.14
N LEU A 35 6.32 -5.12 7.27
CA LEU A 35 6.21 -3.70 7.58
C LEU A 35 7.24 -2.93 6.76
N CYS A 36 6.85 -1.75 6.27
CA CYS A 36 7.70 -0.91 5.44
C CYS A 36 9.06 -0.69 6.09
N ALA A 37 10.13 -0.97 5.35
CA ALA A 37 11.51 -0.89 5.82
C ALA A 37 11.92 0.51 6.33
N CYS A 38 11.17 1.57 6.00
CA CYS A 38 11.45 2.91 6.52
C CYS A 38 10.89 3.13 7.94
N ALA A 39 10.32 2.10 8.56
CA ALA A 39 9.72 2.11 9.90
C ALA A 39 8.46 3.00 10.05
N CYS A 40 7.79 3.37 8.97
CA CYS A 40 6.51 4.11 9.06
C CYS A 40 5.32 3.25 9.51
N GLY A 41 5.51 1.93 9.66
CA GLY A 41 4.45 0.99 10.06
C GLY A 41 3.47 0.62 8.94
N ALA A 42 3.62 1.16 7.73
CA ALA A 42 2.77 0.77 6.61
C ALA A 42 3.01 -0.71 6.24
N LYS A 43 1.91 -1.47 6.10
CA LYS A 43 1.96 -2.85 5.60
C LYS A 43 2.24 -2.85 4.10
N VAL A 44 3.31 -3.54 3.71
CA VAL A 44 3.67 -3.76 2.32
C VAL A 44 3.29 -5.18 1.94
N VAL A 45 2.53 -5.32 0.85
CA VAL A 45 2.11 -6.61 0.31
C VAL A 45 2.74 -6.75 -1.07
N THR A 46 3.40 -7.87 -1.30
CA THR A 46 4.05 -8.22 -2.58
C THR A 46 3.47 -9.55 -3.06
N PRO A 47 2.45 -9.53 -3.93
CA PRO A 47 1.95 -10.72 -4.60
C PRO A 47 3.08 -11.37 -5.41
N LEU A 48 3.17 -12.70 -5.31
CA LEU A 48 4.20 -13.48 -5.99
C LEU A 48 3.66 -14.04 -7.30
N GLY A 49 4.34 -13.73 -8.40
CA GLY A 49 3.91 -14.13 -9.73
C GLY A 49 4.85 -13.64 -10.83
N PRO A 50 4.75 -14.22 -12.04
CA PRO A 50 5.63 -13.86 -13.15
C PRO A 50 5.42 -12.41 -13.65
N ASN A 51 4.23 -11.86 -13.45
CA ASN A 51 3.88 -10.48 -13.81
C ASN A 51 3.89 -9.52 -12.61
N ASP A 52 4.18 -10.03 -11.40
CA ASP A 52 4.17 -9.30 -10.13
C ASP A 52 5.60 -9.31 -9.53
N TRP A 53 5.74 -9.72 -8.27
CA TRP A 53 7.05 -9.96 -7.65
C TRP A 53 7.48 -11.42 -7.83
N VAL A 54 8.71 -11.59 -8.28
CA VAL A 54 9.42 -12.87 -8.33
C VAL A 54 10.28 -12.98 -7.07
N LEU A 55 10.08 -14.07 -6.34
CA LEU A 55 10.91 -14.46 -5.20
C LEU A 55 11.97 -15.46 -5.66
N SER A 56 13.21 -15.23 -5.26
CA SER A 56 14.29 -16.22 -5.36
C SER A 56 14.80 -16.59 -3.97
N PHE A 57 15.11 -17.88 -3.76
CA PHE A 57 15.58 -18.41 -2.50
C PHE A 57 16.74 -19.39 -2.69
N ASP A 58 17.89 -19.05 -2.13
CA ASP A 58 19.14 -19.85 -2.13
C ASP A 58 19.72 -20.00 -0.70
N GLY A 59 18.84 -19.97 0.30
CA GLY A 59 19.18 -19.83 1.72
C GLY A 59 18.92 -18.42 2.25
N LYS A 60 18.80 -17.43 1.35
CA LYS A 60 18.32 -16.07 1.63
C LYS A 60 17.26 -15.66 0.63
N VAL A 61 16.38 -14.71 0.99
CA VAL A 61 15.33 -14.25 0.08
C VAL A 61 15.72 -12.98 -0.65
N SER A 62 15.46 -12.97 -1.96
CA SER A 62 15.41 -11.74 -2.77
C SER A 62 14.06 -11.60 -3.46
N LEU A 63 13.60 -10.36 -3.61
CA LEU A 63 12.40 -10.01 -4.38
C LEU A 63 12.75 -9.09 -5.54
N ARG A 64 12.11 -9.33 -6.69
CA ARG A 64 12.15 -8.44 -7.86
C ARG A 64 10.75 -8.28 -8.45
N PRO A 65 10.35 -7.10 -8.95
CA PRO A 65 11.11 -5.85 -9.03
C PRO A 65 11.29 -5.18 -7.65
N SER A 66 11.79 -3.95 -7.63
CA SER A 66 11.87 -3.17 -6.39
C SER A 66 10.49 -2.92 -5.79
N ILE A 67 10.47 -2.62 -4.50
CA ILE A 67 9.28 -2.21 -3.77
C ILE A 67 9.25 -0.69 -3.74
N GLY A 68 8.23 -0.11 -4.37
CA GLY A 68 8.03 1.33 -4.44
C GLY A 68 6.76 1.78 -3.71
N ASN A 69 6.92 2.53 -2.62
CA ASN A 69 5.81 3.08 -1.83
C ASN A 69 5.47 4.52 -2.21
N GLY A 70 5.44 4.83 -3.51
CA GLY A 70 5.29 6.20 -4.02
C GLY A 70 3.95 6.86 -3.69
N GLN A 71 2.93 6.07 -3.35
CA GLN A 71 1.62 6.53 -2.86
C GLN A 71 1.60 6.80 -1.35
N GLN A 72 2.59 6.31 -0.61
CA GLN A 72 2.70 6.50 0.83
C GLN A 72 3.44 7.80 1.14
N PRO A 73 3.16 8.46 2.28
CA PRO A 73 3.87 9.67 2.70
C PRO A 73 5.39 9.48 2.83
N CYS A 74 5.84 8.26 3.16
CA CYS A 74 7.26 7.96 3.29
C CYS A 74 7.99 7.81 1.94
N ARG A 75 7.26 7.57 0.84
CA ARG A 75 7.78 7.49 -0.53
C ARG A 75 8.98 6.54 -0.70
N SER A 76 9.09 5.55 0.19
CA SER A 76 10.25 4.67 0.29
C SER A 76 10.39 3.79 -0.95
N HIS A 77 11.62 3.48 -1.32
CA HIS A 77 11.93 2.70 -2.50
C HIS A 77 13.19 1.86 -2.25
N TYR A 78 13.09 0.55 -2.46
CA TYR A 78 14.19 -0.37 -2.15
C TYR A 78 14.02 -1.71 -2.85
N TYR A 79 15.11 -2.48 -2.94
CA TYR A 79 15.05 -3.92 -3.17
C TYR A 79 15.14 -4.68 -1.85
N ILE A 80 14.60 -5.89 -1.83
CA ILE A 80 14.99 -6.92 -0.86
C ILE A 80 15.95 -7.86 -1.60
N ARG A 81 17.21 -7.92 -1.16
CA ARG A 81 18.24 -8.79 -1.76
C ARG A 81 19.01 -9.52 -0.68
N ASN A 82 19.02 -10.85 -0.76
CA ASN A 82 19.71 -11.70 0.20
C ASN A 82 19.34 -11.35 1.66
N ASP A 83 18.05 -11.19 1.92
CA ASP A 83 17.45 -10.72 3.17
C ASP A 83 17.81 -9.27 3.57
N HIS A 84 18.51 -8.50 2.75
CA HIS A 84 18.87 -7.11 3.05
C HIS A 84 18.03 -6.09 2.28
N ILE A 85 17.86 -4.91 2.89
CA ILE A 85 17.25 -3.75 2.23
C ILE A 85 18.31 -2.97 1.47
N ASP A 86 18.23 -3.00 0.14
CA ASP A 86 19.03 -2.17 -0.75
C ASP A 86 18.23 -0.91 -1.10
N TRP A 87 18.56 0.20 -0.45
CA TRP A 87 17.86 1.47 -0.63
C TRP A 87 18.07 2.07 -2.03
N LEU A 88 16.98 2.58 -2.59
CA LEU A 88 16.97 3.37 -3.81
C LEU A 88 16.54 4.81 -3.50
N PRO A 89 16.75 5.75 -4.43
CA PRO A 89 16.19 7.08 -4.30
C PRO A 89 14.67 7.01 -4.07
N PRO A 90 14.12 7.79 -3.11
CA PRO A 90 12.68 7.88 -2.89
C PRO A 90 11.94 8.18 -4.19
N ILE A 91 10.75 7.62 -4.36
CA ILE A 91 9.95 7.90 -5.56
C ILE A 91 9.55 9.38 -5.53
N SER A 92 9.75 10.12 -6.62
CA SER A 92 9.36 11.54 -6.69
C SER A 92 7.86 11.70 -6.90
N THR A 93 7.29 12.79 -6.37
CA THR A 93 5.84 13.09 -6.44
C THR A 93 5.34 13.09 -7.88
N HIS A 94 6.09 13.75 -8.75
CA HIS A 94 5.80 13.83 -10.18
C HIS A 94 5.71 12.45 -10.86
N VAL A 95 6.59 11.50 -10.49
CA VAL A 95 6.54 10.12 -11.04
C VAL A 95 5.27 9.40 -10.57
N THR A 96 4.92 9.54 -9.29
CA THR A 96 3.68 8.99 -8.74
C THR A 96 2.46 9.55 -9.46
N GLU A 97 2.39 10.88 -9.64
CA GLU A 97 1.27 11.58 -10.29
C GLU A 97 1.12 11.18 -11.77
N ALA A 98 2.24 11.06 -12.49
CA ALA A 98 2.24 10.60 -13.88
C ALA A 98 1.74 9.15 -14.01
N ALA A 99 2.14 8.25 -13.10
CA ALA A 99 1.66 6.87 -13.07
C ALA A 99 0.15 6.80 -12.81
N LEU A 100 -0.33 7.53 -11.79
CA LEU A 100 -1.77 7.61 -11.49
C LEU A 100 -2.60 8.15 -12.65
N THR A 101 -2.07 9.17 -13.34
CA THR A 101 -2.74 9.77 -14.50
C THR A 101 -2.87 8.74 -15.64
N ARG A 102 -1.82 7.94 -15.88
CA ARG A 102 -1.83 6.85 -16.84
C ARG A 102 -2.81 5.75 -16.44
N ASP A 103 -2.84 5.34 -15.18
CA ASP A 103 -3.74 4.27 -14.73
C ASP A 103 -5.20 4.69 -14.87
N ARG A 104 -5.51 5.95 -14.54
CA ARG A 104 -6.83 6.55 -14.70
C ARG A 104 -7.27 6.63 -16.16
N SER A 105 -6.35 6.84 -17.11
CA SER A 105 -6.71 6.89 -18.53
C SER A 105 -7.01 5.50 -19.11
N ILE A 106 -6.44 4.44 -18.55
CA ILE A 106 -6.68 3.05 -18.98
C ILE A 106 -8.03 2.53 -18.44
N HIS A 107 -8.36 2.78 -17.17
CA HIS A 107 -9.51 2.15 -16.51
C HIS A 107 -10.85 2.88 -16.73
N GLY A 108 -10.84 3.98 -17.49
CA GLY A 108 -12.00 4.85 -17.65
C GLY A 108 -12.39 5.58 -16.36
N PRO A 109 -13.33 6.54 -16.41
CA PRO A 109 -13.82 7.19 -15.20
C PRO A 109 -14.52 6.18 -14.30
N ALA A 110 -14.32 6.31 -12.98
CA ALA A 110 -15.10 5.55 -12.01
C ALA A 110 -16.60 5.72 -12.30
N VAL A 111 -17.35 4.62 -12.32
CA VAL A 111 -18.80 4.65 -12.50
C VAL A 111 -19.42 5.36 -11.31
N VAL A 112 -19.79 6.62 -11.49
CA VAL A 112 -20.56 7.36 -10.50
C VAL A 112 -21.99 6.85 -10.57
N ALA A 113 -22.40 6.04 -9.61
CA ALA A 113 -23.80 5.66 -9.48
C ALA A 113 -24.66 6.93 -9.35
N PRO A 114 -25.73 7.10 -10.16
CA PRO A 114 -26.54 8.31 -10.10
C PRO A 114 -27.14 8.49 -8.71
N LYS A 115 -26.99 9.69 -8.12
CA LYS A 115 -27.67 10.05 -6.86
C LYS A 115 -29.18 9.98 -7.09
N VAL A 116 -29.84 9.01 -6.49
CA VAL A 116 -31.29 8.83 -6.64
C VAL A 116 -32.05 9.88 -5.82
N TRP A 117 -33.25 10.23 -6.28
CA TRP A 117 -33.99 11.43 -5.84
C TRP A 117 -34.23 11.49 -4.32
N TRP A 118 -34.41 10.35 -3.64
CA TRP A 118 -34.61 10.30 -2.19
C TRP A 118 -33.36 10.72 -1.40
N CYS A 119 -32.15 10.49 -1.92
CA CYS A 119 -30.92 10.99 -1.30
C CYS A 119 -30.90 12.52 -1.24
N ARG A 120 -31.43 13.21 -2.28
CA ARG A 120 -31.53 14.67 -2.30
C ARG A 120 -32.58 15.20 -1.33
N LEU A 121 -33.66 14.45 -1.12
CA LEU A 121 -34.71 14.80 -0.17
C LEU A 121 -34.18 14.71 1.28
N TRP A 122 -33.41 13.67 1.60
CA TRP A 122 -32.80 13.51 2.93
C TRP A 122 -31.73 14.56 3.25
N ASP A 123 -30.90 14.94 2.28
CA ASP A 123 -29.92 16.04 2.44
C ASP A 123 -30.64 17.39 2.72
N ARG A 124 -31.81 17.62 2.12
CA ARG A 124 -32.64 18.83 2.32
C ARG A 124 -33.35 18.87 3.67
N ILE A 125 -33.72 17.70 4.21
CA ILE A 125 -34.35 17.59 5.55
C ILE A 125 -33.32 17.81 6.67
N ARG A 126 -32.05 17.39 6.48
CA ARG A 126 -30.98 17.62 7.47
C ARG A 126 -30.40 19.04 7.44
N GLY A 127 -30.63 19.80 6.36
CA GLY A 127 -30.16 21.18 6.21
C GLY A 127 -30.99 22.24 6.95
N THR A 128 -32.08 21.87 7.64
CA THR A 128 -32.94 22.82 8.37
C THR A 128 -32.89 22.57 9.88
N SER A 129 -31.74 22.82 10.51
CA SER A 129 -31.71 23.07 11.97
C SER A 129 -30.53 23.96 12.37
N VAL A 130 -30.50 25.20 11.85
CA VAL A 130 -29.88 26.32 12.56
C VAL A 130 -30.87 27.48 12.54
N GLY A 131 -31.34 27.87 13.72
CA GLY A 131 -31.92 29.20 13.96
C GLY A 131 -33.26 29.22 14.70
N ARG A 132 -33.19 29.32 16.03
CA ARG A 132 -33.97 30.24 16.93
C ARG A 132 -33.37 30.05 18.33
N GLY A 133 -32.61 31.01 18.87
CA GLY A 133 -33.10 32.10 19.77
C GLY A 133 -33.44 31.50 21.15
N TRP A 134 -32.96 31.97 22.31
CA TRP A 134 -33.15 33.29 22.97
C TRP A 134 -31.89 33.61 23.83
N ALA A 135 -31.38 34.82 24.07
CA ALA A 135 -31.98 36.05 24.61
C ALA A 135 -32.59 35.90 26.02
N THR A 136 -31.73 35.83 27.05
CA THR A 136 -31.64 36.75 28.23
C THR A 136 -30.55 36.25 29.18
#